data_AF-A0A6V8KPF8-F1
#
_entry.id   AF-A0A6V8KPF8-F1
#
_cell.length_a   1.000
_cell.length_b   1.000
_cell.length_c   1.000
_cell.angle_alpha   90.00
_cell.angle_beta   90.00
_cell.angle_gamma   90.00
#
_symmetry.space_group_name_H-M   'P 1'
#
loop_
_entity.id
_entity.type
_entity.pdbx_description
1 polymer ?
#
loop_
_entity_poly.entity_id
_entity_poly.type
_entity_poly.pdbx_seq_one_letter_code
_entity_poly.pdbx_strand_id
1 'polypeptide(L)'
;MRLAEATLARIAAVDAKVKAFVNLYAAAEILAAAREAEREIRRGHYRGPLHGITVGLKDIYFTKGKVTEGNSRLYTGFVPDFDATAVARLKAAGAIILGKVGTSELATSTASEANNPWDLARTPVGPAPGPRRARVRPSS
;
A
#
# COMPACT_ATOMS: atom_id res chain seq x y z
N MET A 1 -15.45 3.19 -10.68
CA MET A 1 -15.34 1.87 -10.02
C MET A 1 -14.39 0.89 -10.73
N ARG A 2 -14.47 0.73 -12.06
CA ARG A 2 -13.68 -0.25 -12.86
C ARG A 2 -12.17 -0.29 -12.57
N LEU A 3 -11.52 0.86 -12.34
CA LEU A 3 -10.07 0.90 -12.02
C LEU A 3 -9.76 0.17 -10.72
N ALA A 4 -10.51 0.41 -9.65
CA ALA A 4 -10.28 -0.22 -8.36
C ALA A 4 -10.48 -1.73 -8.41
N GLU A 5 -11.51 -2.20 -9.12
CA GLU A 5 -11.77 -3.63 -9.35
C GLU A 5 -10.63 -4.29 -10.12
N ALA A 6 -10.20 -3.67 -11.23
CA ALA A 6 -9.08 -4.18 -12.03
C ALA A 6 -7.78 -4.24 -11.22
N THR A 7 -7.50 -3.22 -10.41
CA THR A 7 -6.31 -3.18 -9.55
C THR A 7 -6.37 -4.26 -8.47
N LEU A 8 -7.50 -4.44 -7.79
CA LEU A 8 -7.68 -5.50 -6.80
C LEU A 8 -7.54 -6.91 -7.42
N ALA A 9 -8.14 -7.13 -8.59
CA ALA A 9 -8.01 -8.39 -9.32
C ALA A 9 -6.54 -8.66 -9.70
N ARG A 10 -5.82 -7.62 -10.14
CA ARG A 10 -4.40 -7.74 -10.47
C ARG A 10 -3.57 -8.07 -9.23
N ILE A 11 -3.81 -7.40 -8.10
CA ILE A 11 -3.12 -7.66 -6.83
C ILE A 11 -3.35 -9.12 -6.41
N ALA A 12 -4.60 -9.60 -6.42
CA ALA A 12 -4.93 -10.98 -6.08
C ALA A 12 -4.18 -11.99 -6.95
N ALA A 13 -4.00 -11.71 -8.24
CA ALA A 13 -3.33 -12.60 -9.18
C ALA A 13 -1.80 -12.68 -9.02
N VAL A 14 -1.15 -11.63 -8.48
CA VAL A 14 0.32 -11.54 -8.50
C VAL A 14 0.99 -11.33 -7.17
N ASP A 15 0.32 -10.72 -6.18
CA ASP A 15 1.01 -10.25 -4.98
C ASP A 15 1.43 -11.38 -4.05
N ALA A 16 0.81 -12.55 -4.15
CA ALA A 16 1.33 -13.76 -3.48
C ALA A 16 2.77 -14.11 -3.92
N LYS A 17 3.14 -13.78 -5.17
CA LYS A 17 4.48 -13.97 -5.72
C LYS A 17 5.37 -12.75 -5.51
N VAL A 18 4.85 -11.54 -5.72
CA VAL A 18 5.65 -10.30 -5.64
C VAL A 18 5.85 -9.86 -4.19
N LYS A 19 4.89 -10.08 -3.31
CA LYS A 19 4.89 -9.70 -1.89
C LYS A 19 5.12 -8.20 -1.69
N ALA A 20 4.48 -7.38 -2.53
CA ALA A 20 4.61 -5.93 -2.45
C ALA A 20 3.82 -5.35 -1.28
N PHE A 21 2.60 -5.85 -1.00
CA PHE A 21 1.79 -5.36 0.11
C PHE A 21 2.11 -6.07 1.42
N VAL A 22 2.38 -5.30 2.47
CA VAL A 22 2.46 -5.80 3.85
C VAL A 22 1.11 -5.71 4.57
N ASN A 23 0.25 -4.79 4.12
CA ASN A 23 -1.12 -4.67 4.60
C ASN A 23 -2.01 -4.09 3.48
N LEU A 24 -2.70 -4.97 2.74
CA LEU A 24 -3.75 -4.55 1.82
C LEU A 24 -5.04 -4.26 2.62
N TYR A 25 -5.66 -3.11 2.40
CA TYR A 25 -6.93 -2.78 3.06
C TYR A 25 -8.07 -3.65 2.54
N ALA A 26 -9.14 -3.74 3.32
CA ALA A 26 -10.30 -4.54 2.96
C ALA A 26 -10.86 -4.12 1.59
N ALA A 27 -11.08 -5.08 0.70
CA ALA A 27 -11.63 -4.82 -0.63
C ALA A 27 -12.95 -4.04 -0.57
N ALA A 28 -13.81 -4.34 0.41
CA ALA A 28 -15.07 -3.63 0.63
C ALA A 28 -14.86 -2.11 0.86
N GLU A 29 -13.84 -1.73 1.63
CA GLU A 29 -13.50 -0.34 1.88
C GLU A 29 -12.98 0.35 0.62
N ILE A 30 -12.07 -0.30 -0.10
CA ILE A 30 -11.50 0.23 -1.36
C ILE A 30 -12.61 0.43 -2.39
N LEU A 31 -13.51 -0.53 -2.53
CA LEU A 31 -14.66 -0.46 -3.44
C LEU A 31 -15.72 0.56 -2.99
N ALA A 32 -15.87 0.79 -1.69
CA ALA A 32 -16.74 1.85 -1.17
C ALA A 32 -16.18 3.24 -1.54
N ALA A 33 -14.88 3.46 -1.35
CA ALA A 33 -14.20 4.69 -1.76
C ALA A 33 -14.28 4.90 -3.28
N ALA A 34 -14.11 3.83 -4.07
CA ALA A 34 -14.25 3.90 -5.53
C ALA A 34 -15.67 4.24 -6.00
N ARG A 35 -16.69 3.77 -5.28
CA ARG A 35 -18.09 4.11 -5.55
C ARG A 35 -18.41 5.55 -5.19
N GLU A 36 -17.85 6.06 -4.10
CA GLU A 36 -17.99 7.48 -3.74
C GLU A 36 -17.34 8.39 -4.78
N ALA A 37 -16.08 8.12 -5.15
CA ALA A 37 -15.37 8.88 -6.17
C ALA A 37 -16.16 8.92 -7.51
N GLU A 38 -16.73 7.79 -7.92
CA GLU A 38 -17.56 7.74 -9.12
C GLU A 38 -18.86 8.55 -9.00
N ARG A 39 -19.52 8.55 -7.83
CA ARG A 39 -20.69 9.41 -7.60
C ARG A 39 -20.34 10.87 -7.71
N GLU A 40 -19.23 11.29 -7.13
CA GLU A 40 -18.76 12.68 -7.17
C GLU A 40 -18.41 13.11 -8.60
N ILE A 41 -17.64 12.29 -9.32
CA ILE A 41 -17.30 12.51 -10.74
C ILE A 41 -18.57 12.67 -11.59
N ARG A 42 -19.56 11.78 -11.43
CA ARG A 42 -20.83 11.83 -12.18
C ARG A 42 -21.65 13.09 -11.88
N ARG A 43 -21.46 13.70 -10.71
CA ARG A 43 -22.08 14.98 -10.31
C ARG A 43 -21.25 16.21 -10.70
N GLY A 44 -20.10 16.02 -11.36
CA GLY A 44 -19.19 17.10 -11.73
C GLY A 44 -18.28 17.58 -10.59
N HIS A 45 -18.25 16.87 -9.46
CA HIS A 45 -17.43 17.21 -8.29
C HIS A 45 -16.06 16.54 -8.36
N TYR A 46 -15.12 17.16 -9.06
CA TYR A 46 -13.74 16.68 -9.14
C TYR A 46 -12.89 17.28 -8.00
N ARG A 47 -12.46 16.43 -7.08
CA ARG A 47 -11.56 16.82 -5.96
C ARG A 47 -10.13 17.18 -6.38
N GLY A 48 -9.67 16.72 -7.54
CA GLY A 48 -8.31 16.99 -8.02
C GLY A 48 -7.81 15.99 -9.07
N PRO A 49 -6.54 16.11 -9.50
CA PRO A 49 -5.98 15.30 -10.59
C PRO A 49 -5.83 13.81 -10.26
N LEU A 50 -5.93 13.43 -8.98
CA LEU A 50 -5.85 12.05 -8.52
C LEU A 50 -7.21 11.47 -8.12
N HIS A 51 -8.30 12.15 -8.44
CA HIS A 51 -9.62 11.72 -8.01
C HIS A 51 -9.96 10.35 -8.62
N GLY A 52 -10.19 9.36 -7.75
CA GLY A 52 -10.48 7.97 -8.14
C GLY A 52 -9.25 7.15 -8.51
N ILE A 53 -8.03 7.71 -8.45
CA ILE A 53 -6.80 6.99 -8.76
C ILE A 53 -6.38 6.14 -7.56
N THR A 54 -6.08 4.86 -7.81
CA THR A 54 -5.65 3.92 -6.76
C THR A 54 -4.16 4.07 -6.45
N VAL A 55 -3.80 4.13 -5.18
CA VAL A 55 -2.40 4.30 -4.72
C VAL A 55 -2.05 3.34 -3.59
N GLY A 56 -0.82 2.79 -3.60
CA GLY A 56 -0.22 2.10 -2.46
C GLY A 56 0.71 3.05 -1.69
N LEU A 57 0.75 2.94 -0.37
CA LEU A 57 1.59 3.79 0.48
C LEU A 57 2.73 2.99 1.08
N LYS A 58 3.97 3.47 1.01
CA LYS A 58 5.08 2.84 1.74
C LYS A 58 4.73 2.79 3.23
N ASP A 59 5.02 1.67 3.89
CA ASP A 59 4.66 1.41 5.30
C ASP A 59 5.40 2.29 6.34
N ILE A 60 5.82 3.49 5.96
CA ILE A 60 6.38 4.54 6.82
C ILE A 60 5.49 5.79 6.82
N TYR A 61 4.52 5.87 5.90
CA TYR A 61 3.57 6.96 5.86
C TYR A 61 2.46 6.68 6.84
N PHE A 62 2.36 7.49 7.89
CA PHE A 62 1.26 7.41 8.83
C PHE A 62 -0.06 7.65 8.11
N THR A 63 -1.04 6.80 8.42
CA THR A 63 -2.38 6.91 7.87
C THR A 63 -3.35 6.71 9.02
N LYS A 64 -4.12 7.75 9.31
CA LYS A 64 -5.05 7.78 10.44
C LYS A 64 -5.97 6.56 10.40
N GLY A 65 -6.03 5.82 11.51
CA GLY A 65 -6.90 4.66 11.66
C GLY A 65 -6.48 3.43 10.85
N LYS A 66 -5.27 3.41 10.29
CA LYS A 66 -4.72 2.27 9.54
C LYS A 66 -3.37 1.86 10.12
N VAL A 67 -3.16 0.55 10.25
CA VAL A 67 -1.89 0.01 10.74
C VAL A 67 -0.74 0.51 9.88
N THR A 68 0.30 1.04 10.53
CA THR A 68 1.58 1.41 9.92
C THR A 68 2.70 0.87 10.80
N GLU A 69 3.47 -0.12 10.32
CA GLU A 69 4.45 -0.84 11.17
C GLU A 69 5.91 -0.49 10.85
N GLY A 70 6.18 0.30 9.80
CA GLY A 70 7.56 0.63 9.41
C GLY A 70 8.38 -0.58 8.99
N ASN A 71 7.73 -1.70 8.67
CA ASN A 71 8.35 -3.03 8.67
C ASN A 71 9.27 -3.31 9.88
N SER A 72 8.94 -2.77 11.06
CA SER A 72 9.70 -2.94 12.30
C SER A 72 8.86 -3.62 13.36
N ARG A 73 9.50 -4.45 14.18
CA ARG A 73 8.82 -5.06 15.33
C ARG A 73 8.39 -4.02 16.37
N LEU A 74 9.09 -2.89 16.43
CA LEU A 74 8.81 -1.79 17.36
C LEU A 74 7.40 -1.20 17.19
N TYR A 75 6.86 -1.24 15.97
CA TYR A 75 5.55 -0.67 15.62
C TYR A 75 4.52 -1.74 15.28
N THR A 76 4.70 -2.98 15.75
CA THR A 76 3.74 -4.06 15.48
C THR A 76 2.35 -3.66 15.98
N GLY A 77 1.35 -3.65 15.09
CA GLY A 77 -0.01 -3.23 15.40
C GLY A 77 -0.21 -1.73 15.65
N PHE A 78 0.79 -0.88 15.39
CA PHE A 78 0.67 0.56 15.61
C PHE A 78 -0.33 1.19 14.63
N VAL A 79 -1.29 1.94 15.17
CA VAL A 79 -2.33 2.67 14.41
C VAL A 79 -2.19 4.16 14.71
N PRO A 80 -1.71 4.98 13.75
CA PRO A 80 -1.61 6.42 13.92
C PRO A 80 -2.99 7.08 14.06
N ASP A 81 -3.06 8.15 14.84
CA ASP A 81 -4.22 9.03 15.02
C ASP A 81 -4.23 10.21 14.04
N PHE A 82 -3.17 10.40 13.25
CA PHE A 82 -3.05 11.40 12.19
C PHE A 82 -2.56 10.83 10.86
N ASP A 83 -2.86 11.55 9.77
CA ASP A 83 -2.29 11.30 8.46
C ASP A 83 -0.99 12.06 8.29
N ALA A 84 0.05 11.42 7.74
CA ALA A 84 1.20 12.15 7.25
C ALA A 84 0.76 13.17 6.18
N THR A 85 1.44 14.32 6.08
CA THR A 85 1.05 15.43 5.17
C THR A 85 0.83 14.96 3.72
N ALA A 86 1.69 14.08 3.20
CA ALA A 86 1.53 13.51 1.87
C ALA A 86 0.24 12.67 1.74
N VAL A 87 -0.09 11.87 2.75
CA VAL A 87 -1.32 11.06 2.79
C VAL A 87 -2.55 11.94 2.85
N ALA A 88 -2.53 12.98 3.69
CA ALA A 88 -3.62 13.95 3.77
C ALA A 88 -3.88 14.63 2.41
N ARG A 89 -2.81 15.04 1.71
CA ARG A 89 -2.90 15.62 0.36
C ARG A 89 -3.42 14.64 -0.69
N LEU A 90 -2.99 13.39 -0.66
CA LEU A 90 -3.52 12.33 -1.55
C LEU A 90 -5.01 12.11 -1.33
N LYS A 91 -5.45 11.99 -0.07
CA LYS A 91 -6.88 11.86 0.28
C LYS A 91 -7.68 13.08 -0.17
N ALA A 92 -7.17 14.29 0.05
CA ALA A 92 -7.80 15.53 -0.37
C ALA A 92 -7.95 15.62 -1.90
N ALA A 93 -6.95 15.14 -2.65
CA ALA A 93 -7.01 15.05 -4.11
C ALA A 93 -7.95 13.94 -4.64
N GLY A 94 -8.58 13.16 -3.76
CA GLY A 94 -9.52 12.08 -4.10
C GLY A 94 -8.86 10.74 -4.45
N ALA A 95 -7.58 10.54 -4.09
CA ALA A 95 -6.92 9.26 -4.32
C ALA A 95 -7.51 8.16 -3.42
N ILE A 96 -7.57 6.93 -3.95
CA ILE A 96 -8.05 5.75 -3.25
C ILE A 96 -6.85 4.96 -2.75
N ILE A 97 -6.65 4.93 -1.44
CA ILE A 97 -5.53 4.22 -0.83
C ILE A 97 -5.86 2.73 -0.74
N LEU A 98 -5.02 1.90 -1.36
CA LEU A 98 -5.16 0.44 -1.39
C LEU A 98 -4.63 -0.23 -0.13
N GLY A 99 -3.59 0.34 0.49
CA GLY A 99 -2.92 -0.27 1.62
C GLY A 99 -1.46 0.16 1.76
N LYS A 100 -0.72 -0.62 2.55
CA LYS A 100 0.68 -0.45 2.86
C LYS A 100 1.55 -1.39 2.03
N VAL A 101 2.53 -0.82 1.33
CA VAL A 101 3.57 -1.56 0.62
C VAL A 101 4.83 -1.68 1.47
N GLY A 102 5.53 -2.79 1.30
CA GLY A 102 6.71 -3.15 2.07
C GLY A 102 7.86 -2.14 1.93
N THR A 103 8.69 -2.12 2.97
CA THR A 103 9.89 -1.29 3.07
C THR A 103 10.98 -2.08 3.78
N SER A 104 12.23 -1.64 3.67
CA SER A 104 13.21 -1.96 4.70
C SER A 104 12.77 -1.41 6.04
N GLU A 105 13.22 -2.05 7.13
CA GLU A 105 12.92 -1.61 8.49
C GLU A 105 13.24 -0.12 8.68
N LEU A 106 12.20 0.66 8.98
CA LEU A 106 12.23 2.11 9.17
C LEU A 106 12.88 2.89 8.01
N ALA A 107 12.90 2.31 6.81
CA ALA A 107 13.58 2.84 5.64
C ALA A 107 15.10 3.05 5.82
N THR A 108 15.74 2.29 6.69
CA THR A 108 17.17 2.45 7.03
C THR A 108 18.13 1.56 6.23
N SER A 109 17.61 0.63 5.43
CA SER A 109 18.43 -0.28 4.60
C SER A 109 17.84 -0.52 3.21
N THR A 110 18.49 -1.37 2.43
CA THR A 110 18.00 -1.83 1.11
C THR A 110 17.34 -3.21 1.16
N ALA A 111 17.25 -3.83 2.35
CA ALA A 111 16.61 -5.13 2.52
C ALA A 111 15.11 -5.05 2.18
N SER A 112 14.61 -6.06 1.46
CA SER A 112 13.21 -6.14 1.06
C SER A 112 12.71 -7.58 1.13
N GLU A 113 11.47 -7.74 1.58
CA GLU A 113 10.73 -9.00 1.54
C GLU A 113 10.00 -9.21 0.21
N ALA A 114 9.80 -8.13 -0.54
CA ALA A 114 9.23 -8.17 -1.87
C ALA A 114 10.23 -8.80 -2.85
N ASN A 115 9.72 -9.48 -3.87
CA ASN A 115 10.51 -10.04 -4.96
C ASN A 115 10.46 -9.09 -6.17
N ASN A 116 11.51 -9.11 -6.98
CA ASN A 116 11.54 -8.37 -8.23
C ASN A 116 10.54 -8.99 -9.24
N PRO A 117 9.61 -8.22 -9.82
CA PRO A 117 8.61 -8.76 -10.75
C PRO A 117 9.21 -9.28 -12.07
N TRP A 118 10.44 -8.89 -12.42
CA TRP A 118 11.18 -9.39 -13.59
C TRP A 118 11.93 -10.70 -13.31
N ASP A 119 12.33 -10.92 -12.06
CA ASP A 119 13.03 -12.13 -11.60
C ASP A 119 12.71 -12.37 -10.12
N LEU A 120 11.79 -13.31 -9.85
CA LEU A 120 11.29 -13.57 -8.50
C LEU A 120 12.36 -14.10 -7.53
N ALA A 121 13.55 -14.47 -8.02
CA ALA A 121 14.69 -14.86 -7.19
C ALA A 121 15.51 -13.65 -6.70
N ARG A 122 15.24 -12.44 -7.20
CA ARG A 122 15.97 -11.20 -6.86
C ARG A 122 15.15 -10.27 -5.98
N THR A 123 15.85 -9.41 -5.26
CA THR A 123 15.26 -8.25 -4.59
C THR A 123 14.87 -7.17 -5.63
N PRO A 124 13.80 -6.39 -5.39
CA PRO A 124 13.39 -5.30 -6.27
C PRO A 124 14.34 -4.10 -6.21
N VAL A 125 15.18 -3.99 -5.17
CA VAL A 125 16.17 -2.93 -5.00
C VAL A 125 17.50 -3.38 -5.61
N GLY A 126 17.70 -3.15 -6.90
CA GLY A 126 19.01 -3.23 -7.61
C GLY A 126 19.84 -4.49 -7.35
N PRO A 127 21.16 -4.47 -7.66
CA PRO A 127 22.07 -5.54 -7.26
C PRO A 127 22.41 -5.37 -5.77
N ALA A 128 21.48 -5.70 -4.87
CA ALA A 128 21.77 -5.76 -3.45
C ALA A 128 22.56 -7.06 -3.15
N PRO A 129 23.69 -6.98 -2.42
CA PRO A 129 24.44 -8.16 -2.00
C PRO A 129 23.73 -8.74 -0.77
N GLY A 130 22.66 -9.50 -0.97
CA GLY A 130 21.98 -10.11 0.15
C GLY A 130 20.87 -11.08 -0.25
N PRO A 131 20.83 -12.28 0.34
CA PRO A 131 19.68 -13.17 0.18
C PRO A 131 18.44 -12.51 0.80
N ARG A 132 17.27 -12.84 0.23
CA ARG A 132 15.96 -12.47 0.77
C ARG A 132 15.89 -12.78 2.27
N ARG A 133 15.70 -11.76 3.12
CA ARG A 133 15.29 -11.99 4.51
C ARG A 133 13.78 -12.15 4.54
N ALA A 134 13.31 -13.36 4.81
CA ALA A 134 11.89 -13.58 5.10
C ALA A 134 11.62 -13.18 6.56
N ARG A 135 10.60 -12.36 6.79
CA ARG A 135 10.07 -12.14 8.14
C ARG A 135 9.42 -13.43 8.61
N VAL A 136 9.96 -14.02 9.68
CA VAL A 136 9.24 -15.03 10.46
C VAL A 136 8.20 -14.28 11.29
N ARG A 137 6.93 -14.30 10.85
CA ARG A 137 5.80 -13.98 11.72
C ARG A 137 5.58 -15.19 12.65
N PRO A 138 5.59 -15.04 13.98
CA PRO A 138 5.09 -16.08 14.86
C PRO A 138 3.63 -16.36 14.50
N SER A 139 3.26 -17.64 14.39
CA SER A 139 1.88 -18.07 14.35
C SER A 139 1.16 -17.55 15.60
N SER A 140 0.04 -16.87 15.40
CA SER A 140 -0.94 -16.57 16.45
C SER A 140 -1.71 -17.84 16.78
#